data_AF-A0A378KC10-F1
#
_entry.id   AF-A0A378KC10-F1
#
_cell.length_a   1.000
_cell.length_b   1.000
_cell.length_c   1.000
_cell.angle_alpha   90.00
_cell.angle_beta   90.00
_cell.angle_gamma   90.00
#
_symmetry.space_group_name_H-M   'P 1'
#
loop_
_entity.id
_entity.type
_entity.pdbx_description
1 polymer ?
#
loop_
_entity_poly.entity_id
_entity_poly.type
_entity_poly.pdbx_seq_one_letter_code
_entity_poly.pdbx_strand_id
1 'polypeptide(L)'
;MTHQRLRELISEDIETIKHLNPDIIPAKIYYLRLLKLFVSGFWKIWLIISITIAYAGLNHPSNGGLASEPASQVIRESMLLAFFLSFGAMLLLSPSINFFILFCYHLESKLKTGALLARKFKHITYLFFGFFIFLCTLFGSYSESAAIFMMIVFSFFGSLAATYFFVKMELNRIGISTIFSIFNHYFSKENKLSIE
;
A
#
# COMPACT_ATOMS: atom_id res chain seq x y z
N MET A 1 10.06 -24.89 -2.86
CA MET A 1 9.82 -24.93 -4.33
C MET A 1 11.18 -24.88 -4.99
N THR A 2 11.52 -25.81 -5.89
CA THR A 2 12.83 -25.87 -6.55
C THR A 2 12.94 -24.81 -7.66
N HIS A 3 14.11 -24.18 -7.79
CA HIS A 3 14.35 -23.04 -8.70
C HIS A 3 14.02 -23.34 -10.18
N GLN A 4 14.25 -24.58 -10.63
CA GLN A 4 13.92 -25.02 -11.99
C GLN A 4 12.40 -25.05 -12.24
N ARG A 5 11.63 -25.56 -11.28
CA ARG A 5 10.17 -25.61 -11.35
C ARG A 5 9.54 -24.22 -11.33
N LEU A 6 10.17 -23.26 -10.66
CA LEU A 6 9.73 -21.87 -10.70
C LEU A 6 9.91 -21.26 -12.10
N ARG A 7 11.04 -21.54 -12.77
CA ARG A 7 11.30 -21.07 -14.15
C ARG A 7 10.28 -21.60 -15.16
N GLU A 8 9.95 -22.89 -15.08
CA GLU A 8 8.97 -23.52 -15.98
C GLU A 8 7.57 -22.90 -15.83
N LEU A 9 7.13 -22.68 -14.58
CA LEU A 9 5.85 -22.04 -14.29
C LEU A 9 5.81 -20.59 -14.80
N ILE A 10 6.95 -19.87 -14.73
CA ILE A 10 7.07 -18.51 -15.25
C ILE A 10 6.97 -18.51 -16.78
N SER A 11 7.57 -19.46 -17.49
CA SER A 11 7.46 -19.55 -18.95
C SER A 11 6.05 -19.90 -19.43
N GLU A 12 5.37 -20.83 -18.74
CA GLU A 12 3.97 -21.17 -19.04
C GLU A 12 3.01 -20.01 -18.76
N ASP A 13 3.25 -19.27 -17.66
CA ASP A 13 2.49 -18.07 -17.32
C ASP A 13 2.67 -16.96 -18.37
N ILE A 14 3.88 -16.79 -18.92
CA ILE A 14 4.15 -15.85 -20.02
C ILE A 14 3.35 -16.23 -21.27
N GLU A 15 3.28 -17.51 -21.62
CA GLU A 15 2.52 -17.99 -22.78
C GLU A 15 1.01 -17.81 -22.58
N THR A 16 0.52 -18.06 -21.37
CA THR A 16 -0.89 -17.87 -20.99
C THR A 16 -1.31 -16.40 -21.04
N ILE A 17 -0.44 -15.48 -20.59
CA ILE A 17 -0.70 -14.03 -20.67
C ILE A 17 -0.86 -13.56 -22.12
N LYS A 18 -0.15 -14.16 -23.09
CA LYS A 18 -0.26 -13.77 -24.51
C LYS A 18 -1.61 -14.10 -25.14
N HIS A 19 -2.34 -15.05 -24.57
CA HIS A 19 -3.64 -15.52 -25.06
C HIS A 19 -4.80 -15.13 -24.12
N LEU A 20 -4.55 -14.27 -23.14
CA LEU A 20 -5.56 -13.86 -22.17
C LEU A 20 -6.57 -12.91 -22.84
N ASN A 21 -7.84 -13.34 -22.89
CA ASN A 21 -8.95 -12.43 -23.17
C ASN A 21 -9.50 -11.91 -21.82
N PRO A 22 -9.39 -10.62 -21.50
CA PRO A 22 -9.85 -10.08 -20.22
C PRO A 22 -11.38 -9.97 -20.18
N ASP A 23 -12.03 -10.69 -19.27
CA ASP A 23 -13.47 -10.58 -19.03
C ASP A 23 -13.81 -9.31 -18.24
N ILE A 24 -14.95 -8.68 -18.54
CA ILE A 24 -15.42 -7.49 -17.83
C ILE A 24 -15.75 -7.87 -16.38
N ILE A 25 -15.11 -7.21 -15.41
CA ILE A 25 -15.41 -7.39 -13.98
C ILE A 25 -16.81 -6.83 -13.70
N PRO A 26 -17.73 -7.59 -13.08
CA PRO A 26 -19.02 -7.07 -12.65
C PRO A 26 -18.84 -5.88 -11.69
N ALA A 27 -19.42 -4.73 -12.05
CA ALA A 27 -19.21 -3.46 -11.35
C ALA A 27 -19.46 -3.57 -9.83
N LYS A 28 -20.51 -4.26 -9.42
CA LYS A 28 -20.85 -4.49 -8.00
C LYS A 28 -19.70 -5.17 -7.24
N ILE A 29 -19.09 -6.19 -7.82
CA ILE A 29 -18.01 -6.96 -7.19
C ILE A 29 -16.75 -6.10 -7.11
N TYR A 30 -16.43 -5.39 -8.19
CA TYR A 30 -15.28 -4.49 -8.26
C TYR A 30 -15.36 -3.38 -7.20
N TYR A 31 -16.42 -2.57 -7.21
CA TYR A 31 -16.55 -1.43 -6.30
C TYR A 31 -16.68 -1.86 -4.84
N LEU A 32 -17.34 -2.98 -4.55
CA LEU A 32 -17.44 -3.50 -3.19
C LEU A 32 -16.09 -3.99 -2.66
N ARG A 33 -15.28 -4.64 -3.50
CA ARG A 33 -13.92 -5.04 -3.14
C ARG A 33 -12.99 -3.83 -2.97
N LEU A 34 -13.11 -2.84 -3.84
CA LEU A 34 -12.38 -1.57 -3.74
C LEU A 34 -12.70 -0.86 -2.42
N LEU A 35 -13.99 -0.68 -2.12
CA LEU A 35 -14.44 -0.05 -0.88
C LEU A 35 -13.95 -0.82 0.35
N LYS A 36 -14.04 -2.15 0.34
CA LYS A 36 -13.58 -2.98 1.47
C LYS A 36 -12.08 -2.81 1.73
N LEU A 37 -11.25 -2.82 0.67
CA LEU A 37 -9.80 -2.61 0.81
C LEU A 37 -9.49 -1.17 1.21
N PHE A 38 -10.22 -0.20 0.66
CA PHE A 38 -10.06 1.21 1.00
C PHE A 38 -10.36 1.44 2.49
N VAL A 39 -11.53 1.01 2.97
CA VAL A 39 -11.94 1.15 4.38
C VAL A 39 -11.00 0.38 5.31
N SER A 40 -10.57 -0.83 4.91
CA SER A 40 -9.62 -1.61 5.72
C SER A 40 -8.25 -0.95 5.82
N GLY A 41 -7.74 -0.36 4.74
CA GLY A 41 -6.49 0.40 4.74
C GLY A 41 -6.62 1.69 5.53
N PHE A 42 -7.71 2.42 5.31
CA PHE A 42 -8.05 3.65 6.01
C PHE A 42 -8.00 3.45 7.51
N TRP A 43 -8.68 2.42 8.04
CA TRP A 43 -8.70 2.20 9.48
C TRP A 43 -7.32 1.95 10.09
N LYS A 44 -6.46 1.21 9.39
CA LYS A 44 -5.11 0.93 9.86
C LYS A 44 -4.25 2.20 9.90
N ILE A 45 -4.25 2.96 8.80
CA ILE A 45 -3.49 4.21 8.71
C ILE A 45 -4.00 5.21 9.74
N TRP A 46 -5.33 5.34 9.88
CA TRP A 46 -5.96 6.23 10.84
C TRP A 46 -5.62 5.91 12.28
N LEU A 47 -5.65 4.63 12.68
CA LEU A 47 -5.26 4.25 14.03
C LEU A 47 -3.79 4.56 14.31
N ILE A 48 -2.89 4.23 13.38
CA ILE A 48 -1.45 4.49 13.53
C ILE A 48 -1.18 5.99 13.69
N ILE A 49 -1.76 6.81 12.80
CA ILE A 49 -1.57 8.27 12.82
C ILE A 49 -2.20 8.88 14.06
N SER A 50 -3.43 8.47 14.43
CA SER A 50 -4.13 9.01 15.61
C SER A 50 -3.34 8.78 16.88
N ILE A 51 -2.83 7.56 17.07
CA ILE A 51 -2.00 7.21 18.24
C ILE A 51 -0.71 8.03 18.23
N THR A 52 -0.08 8.19 17.06
CA THR A 52 1.19 8.91 16.94
C THR A 52 1.04 10.40 17.28
N ILE A 53 0.02 11.07 16.73
CA ILE A 53 -0.24 12.48 17.01
C ILE A 53 -0.64 12.68 18.47
N ALA A 54 -1.55 11.84 18.99
CA ALA A 54 -1.98 11.94 20.39
C ALA A 54 -0.81 11.73 21.35
N TYR A 55 0.06 10.75 21.08
CA TYR A 55 1.23 10.49 21.90
C TYR A 55 2.22 11.66 21.90
N ALA A 56 2.51 12.23 20.71
CA ALA A 56 3.39 13.40 20.59
C ALA A 56 2.79 14.64 21.26
N GLY A 57 1.48 14.88 21.12
CA GLY A 57 0.79 16.01 21.73
C GLY A 57 0.79 15.96 23.26
N LEU A 58 0.67 14.77 23.85
CA LEU A 58 0.65 14.59 25.31
C LEU A 58 2.04 14.62 25.94
N ASN A 59 3.07 14.06 25.28
CA ASN A 59 4.41 13.92 25.87
C ASN A 59 5.39 15.01 25.43
N HIS A 60 5.20 15.61 24.25
CA HIS A 60 6.09 16.61 23.66
C HIS A 60 5.29 17.84 23.17
N PRO A 61 4.57 18.54 24.08
CA PRO A 61 3.79 19.73 23.71
C PRO A 61 4.74 20.84 23.23
N SER A 62 4.41 21.44 22.08
CA SER A 62 5.27 22.46 21.44
C SER A 62 5.11 23.86 22.06
N ASN A 63 4.09 24.09 22.88
CA ASN A 63 3.88 25.35 23.58
C ASN A 63 3.20 25.13 24.94
N GLY A 64 3.28 26.13 25.82
CA GLY A 64 2.67 26.07 27.15
C GLY A 64 1.14 25.96 27.14
N GLY A 65 0.49 26.41 26.06
CA GLY A 65 -0.96 26.25 25.86
C GLY A 65 -1.35 24.78 25.73
N LEU A 66 -0.73 24.06 24.80
CA LEU A 66 -0.89 22.62 24.57
C LEU A 66 -0.54 21.79 25.81
N ALA A 67 0.48 22.19 26.57
CA ALA A 67 0.84 21.53 27.82
C ALA A 67 -0.23 21.65 28.92
N SER A 68 -1.06 22.70 28.85
CA SER A 68 -2.15 22.95 29.79
C SER A 68 -3.51 22.44 29.32
N GLU A 69 -3.60 21.94 28.08
CA GLU A 69 -4.84 21.44 27.52
C GLU A 69 -5.24 20.09 28.14
N PRO A 70 -6.55 19.87 28.35
CA PRO A 70 -7.03 18.58 28.82
C PRO A 70 -6.74 17.50 27.77
N ALA A 71 -6.27 16.33 28.22
CA ALA A 71 -5.90 15.23 27.33
C ALA A 71 -7.04 14.80 26.36
N SER A 72 -8.30 14.94 26.77
CA SER A 72 -9.46 14.65 25.93
C SER A 72 -9.56 15.57 24.71
N GLN A 73 -9.13 16.83 24.82
CA GLN A 73 -9.10 17.77 23.72
C GLN A 73 -7.99 17.42 22.73
N VAL A 74 -6.77 17.17 23.23
CA VAL A 74 -5.63 16.74 22.41
C VAL A 74 -5.96 15.47 21.63
N ILE A 75 -6.62 14.50 22.27
CA ILE A 75 -7.05 13.25 21.62
C ILE A 75 -8.08 13.53 20.51
N ARG A 76 -9.09 14.36 20.77
CA ARG A 76 -10.14 14.70 19.79
C ARG A 76 -9.56 15.39 18.56
N GLU A 77 -8.67 16.35 18.77
CA GLU A 77 -7.99 17.06 17.68
C GLU A 77 -7.07 16.13 16.89
N SER A 78 -6.34 15.25 17.58
CA SER A 78 -5.50 14.22 16.96
C SER A 78 -6.30 13.27 16.06
N MET A 79 -7.47 12.82 16.51
CA MET A 79 -8.34 11.94 15.72
C MET A 79 -8.86 12.61 14.44
N LEU A 80 -9.23 13.89 14.53
CA LEU A 80 -9.74 14.66 13.40
C LEU A 80 -8.62 14.94 12.38
N LEU A 81 -7.44 15.35 12.83
CA LEU A 81 -6.28 15.53 11.95
C LEU A 81 -5.86 14.21 11.28
N ALA A 82 -5.81 13.13 12.06
CA ALA A 82 -5.52 11.81 11.55
C ALA A 82 -6.52 11.36 10.49
N PHE A 83 -7.80 11.73 10.62
CA PHE A 83 -8.84 11.40 9.63
C PHE A 83 -8.49 11.96 8.25
N PHE A 84 -8.19 13.26 8.15
CA PHE A 84 -7.85 13.90 6.87
C PHE A 84 -6.54 13.37 6.28
N LEU A 85 -5.51 13.20 7.10
CA LEU A 85 -4.23 12.62 6.68
C LEU A 85 -4.40 11.20 6.13
N SER A 86 -5.18 10.37 6.83
CA SER A 86 -5.43 8.99 6.42
C SER A 86 -6.27 8.90 5.16
N PHE A 87 -7.24 9.79 5.01
CA PHE A 87 -8.02 9.90 3.78
C PHE A 87 -7.12 10.28 2.59
N GLY A 88 -6.27 11.30 2.75
CA GLY A 88 -5.30 11.70 1.74
C GLY A 88 -4.31 10.59 1.38
N ALA A 89 -3.76 9.89 2.38
CA ALA A 89 -2.89 8.74 2.19
C ALA A 89 -3.58 7.61 1.40
N MET A 90 -4.85 7.32 1.71
CA MET A 90 -5.62 6.30 1.01
C MET A 90 -5.96 6.68 -0.43
N LEU A 91 -6.20 7.96 -0.72
CA LEU A 91 -6.33 8.46 -2.09
C LEU A 91 -5.04 8.20 -2.89
N LEU A 92 -3.87 8.48 -2.29
CA LEU A 92 -2.57 8.19 -2.92
C LEU A 92 -2.34 6.68 -3.15
N LEU A 93 -2.84 5.82 -2.27
CA LEU A 93 -2.75 4.36 -2.40
C LEU A 93 -3.81 3.75 -3.34
N SER A 94 -4.81 4.53 -3.76
CA SER A 94 -5.94 4.03 -4.57
C SER A 94 -5.51 3.39 -5.90
N PRO A 95 -4.53 3.93 -6.66
CA PRO A 95 -4.02 3.27 -7.86
C PRO A 95 -3.41 1.89 -7.56
N SER A 96 -2.69 1.75 -6.45
CA SER A 96 -2.09 0.47 -6.04
C SER A 96 -3.15 -0.56 -5.63
N ILE A 97 -4.21 -0.12 -4.95
CA ILE A 97 -5.36 -0.98 -4.60
C ILE A 97 -6.10 -1.44 -5.85
N ASN A 98 -6.36 -0.53 -6.79
CA ASN A 98 -7.00 -0.87 -8.05
C ASN A 98 -6.16 -1.90 -8.82
N PHE A 99 -4.85 -1.67 -8.95
CA PHE A 99 -3.94 -2.62 -9.58
C PHE A 99 -4.00 -4.01 -8.93
N PHE A 100 -4.03 -4.08 -7.61
CA PHE A 100 -4.16 -5.34 -6.89
C PHE A 100 -5.48 -6.07 -7.17
N ILE A 101 -6.60 -5.33 -7.27
CA ILE A 101 -7.91 -5.92 -7.60
C ILE A 101 -7.91 -6.47 -9.03
N LEU A 102 -7.40 -5.69 -10.00
CA LEU A 102 -7.29 -6.11 -11.38
C LEU A 102 -6.41 -7.36 -11.51
N PHE A 103 -5.31 -7.42 -10.76
CA PHE A 103 -4.45 -8.59 -10.70
C PHE A 103 -5.18 -9.82 -10.15
N CYS A 104 -5.82 -9.68 -8.98
CA CYS A 104 -6.57 -10.78 -8.35
C CYS A 104 -7.74 -11.28 -9.20
N TYR A 105 -8.33 -10.44 -10.05
CA TYR A 105 -9.48 -10.84 -10.86
C TYR A 105 -9.09 -11.43 -12.21
N HIS A 106 -8.16 -10.80 -12.93
CA HIS A 106 -7.81 -11.23 -14.29
C HIS A 106 -6.71 -12.28 -14.35
N LEU A 107 -5.79 -12.28 -13.38
CA LEU A 107 -4.54 -13.02 -13.47
C LEU A 107 -4.39 -14.10 -12.41
N GLU A 108 -4.92 -13.89 -11.20
CA GLU A 108 -4.75 -14.87 -10.11
C GLU A 108 -5.29 -16.26 -10.46
N SER A 109 -6.46 -16.34 -11.12
CA SER A 109 -7.07 -17.60 -11.54
C SER A 109 -6.47 -18.17 -12.82
N LYS A 110 -5.82 -17.35 -13.64
CA LYS A 110 -5.27 -17.74 -14.95
C LYS A 110 -3.76 -18.05 -14.91
N LEU A 111 -3.05 -17.63 -13.87
CA LEU A 111 -1.62 -17.89 -13.67
C LEU A 111 -1.39 -19.03 -12.68
N LYS A 112 -0.51 -19.98 -13.00
CA LYS A 112 -0.04 -20.98 -12.03
C LYS A 112 0.75 -20.36 -10.89
N THR A 113 1.37 -19.18 -11.10
CA THR A 113 2.00 -18.38 -10.04
C THR A 113 1.08 -17.35 -9.38
N GLY A 114 -0.19 -17.26 -9.79
CA GLY A 114 -1.15 -16.25 -9.32
C GLY A 114 -1.31 -16.22 -7.79
N ALA A 115 -1.49 -17.39 -7.18
CA ALA A 115 -1.59 -17.51 -5.71
C ALA A 115 -0.29 -17.13 -4.97
N LEU A 116 0.87 -17.37 -5.59
CA LEU A 116 2.17 -16.95 -5.05
C LEU A 116 2.33 -15.42 -5.10
N LEU A 117 1.95 -14.79 -6.22
CA LEU A 117 1.97 -13.34 -6.35
C LEU A 117 0.99 -12.67 -5.38
N ALA A 118 -0.24 -13.18 -5.27
CA ALA A 118 -1.23 -12.67 -4.31
C ALA A 118 -0.71 -12.72 -2.86
N ARG A 119 -0.01 -13.81 -2.49
CA ARG A 119 0.65 -13.92 -1.18
C ARG A 119 1.80 -12.92 -1.00
N LYS A 120 2.59 -12.68 -2.06
CA LYS A 120 3.68 -11.69 -2.04
C LYS A 120 3.13 -10.27 -1.92
N PHE A 121 2.07 -9.89 -2.63
CA PHE A 121 1.42 -8.58 -2.45
C PHE A 121 0.98 -8.34 -1.00
N LYS A 122 0.43 -9.35 -0.32
CA LYS A 122 0.14 -9.24 1.12
C LYS A 122 1.39 -8.96 1.94
N HIS A 123 2.51 -9.62 1.63
CA HIS A 123 3.80 -9.35 2.30
C HIS A 123 4.28 -7.92 2.04
N ILE A 124 4.09 -7.40 0.82
CA ILE A 124 4.41 -6.01 0.49
C ILE A 124 3.61 -5.05 1.38
N THR A 125 2.30 -5.32 1.55
CA THR A 125 1.45 -4.53 2.45
C THR A 125 1.94 -4.60 3.91
N TYR A 126 2.29 -5.79 4.40
CA TYR A 126 2.84 -5.93 5.76
C TYR A 126 4.17 -5.20 5.94
N LEU A 127 5.04 -5.24 4.92
CA LEU A 127 6.33 -4.56 4.95
C LEU A 127 6.15 -3.04 4.96
N PHE A 128 5.22 -2.51 4.16
CA PHE A 128 4.83 -1.10 4.20
C PHE A 128 4.36 -0.68 5.60
N PHE A 129 3.38 -1.39 6.16
CA PHE A 129 2.88 -1.07 7.50
C PHE A 129 3.95 -1.24 8.58
N GLY A 130 4.84 -2.22 8.45
CA GLY A 130 5.97 -2.42 9.37
C GLY A 130 6.91 -1.20 9.41
N PHE A 131 7.35 -0.74 8.24
CA PHE A 131 8.18 0.48 8.14
C PHE A 131 7.41 1.73 8.58
N PHE A 132 6.13 1.84 8.22
CA PHE A 132 5.31 2.99 8.60
C PHE A 132 5.15 3.08 10.12
N ILE A 133 4.80 1.98 10.80
CA ILE A 133 4.70 1.92 12.25
C ILE A 133 6.04 2.24 12.91
N PHE A 134 7.14 1.68 12.40
CA PHE A 134 8.48 1.94 12.92
C PHE A 134 8.84 3.43 12.84
N LEU A 135 8.66 4.06 11.68
CA LEU A 135 8.95 5.48 11.49
C LEU A 135 8.01 6.38 12.32
N CYS A 136 6.72 6.07 12.37
CA CYS A 136 5.75 6.80 13.19
C CYS A 136 6.08 6.69 14.68
N THR A 137 6.51 5.52 15.16
CA THR A 137 6.91 5.33 16.57
C THR A 137 8.16 6.13 16.88
N LEU A 138 9.16 6.08 15.99
CA LEU A 138 10.40 6.84 16.13
C LEU A 138 10.12 8.34 16.17
N PHE A 139 9.40 8.88 15.18
CA PHE A 139 9.13 10.31 15.18
C PHE A 139 8.13 10.75 16.26
N GLY A 140 7.14 9.93 16.61
CA GLY A 140 6.26 10.23 17.75
C GLY A 140 7.02 10.33 19.08
N SER A 141 8.14 9.62 19.20
CA SER A 141 8.97 9.63 20.41
C SER A 141 9.95 10.79 20.51
N TYR A 142 10.32 11.43 19.39
CA TYR A 142 11.36 12.48 19.38
C TYR A 142 10.88 13.82 18.81
N SER A 143 9.77 13.86 18.08
CA SER A 143 9.26 15.07 17.44
C SER A 143 8.36 15.84 18.39
N GLU A 144 8.52 17.16 18.39
CA GLU A 144 7.55 18.08 18.97
C GLU A 144 6.21 18.00 18.25
N SER A 145 5.12 18.31 18.97
CA SER A 145 3.75 18.29 18.44
C SER A 145 3.55 19.19 17.21
N ALA A 146 4.30 20.29 17.08
CA ALA A 146 4.19 21.18 15.92
C ALA A 146 4.76 20.56 14.63
N ALA A 147 5.80 19.73 14.74
CA ALA A 147 6.48 19.11 13.61
C ALA A 147 5.92 17.71 13.26
N ILE A 148 5.10 17.11 14.14
CA ILE A 148 4.64 15.73 14.00
C ILE A 148 3.91 15.47 12.67
N PHE A 149 3.16 16.47 12.18
CA PHE A 149 2.45 16.39 10.91
C PHE A 149 3.41 16.12 9.74
N MET A 150 4.48 16.91 9.63
CA MET A 150 5.49 16.74 8.58
C MET A 150 6.21 15.41 8.73
N MET A 151 6.50 15.00 9.98
CA MET A 151 7.14 13.71 10.25
C MET A 151 6.27 12.51 9.87
N ILE A 152 4.95 12.60 10.02
CA ILE A 152 4.01 11.57 9.56
C ILE A 152 4.01 11.48 8.03
N VAL A 153 4.02 12.63 7.35
CA VAL A 153 4.14 12.67 5.88
C VAL A 153 5.46 12.03 5.43
N PHE A 154 6.58 12.37 6.08
CA PHE A 154 7.86 11.71 5.81
C PHE A 154 7.87 10.22 6.15
N SER A 155 7.16 9.79 7.19
CA SER A 155 7.00 8.36 7.52
C SER A 155 6.26 7.62 6.41
N PHE A 156 5.20 8.23 5.89
CA PHE A 156 4.41 7.65 4.81
C PHE A 156 5.24 7.50 3.54
N PHE A 157 5.88 8.57 3.07
CA PHE A 157 6.73 8.48 1.87
C PHE A 157 8.01 7.65 2.09
N GLY A 158 8.60 7.71 3.27
CA GLY A 158 9.76 6.90 3.65
C GLY A 158 9.43 5.40 3.66
N SER A 159 8.27 5.02 4.21
CA SER A 159 7.80 3.63 4.17
C SER A 159 7.46 3.17 2.76
N LEU A 160 6.90 4.04 1.89
CA LEU A 160 6.74 3.74 0.47
C LEU A 160 8.09 3.49 -0.22
N ALA A 161 9.08 4.37 -0.01
CA ALA A 161 10.40 4.26 -0.61
C ALA A 161 11.13 3.00 -0.15
N ALA A 162 11.10 2.70 1.16
CA ALA A 162 11.66 1.47 1.72
C ALA A 162 10.98 0.24 1.10
N THR A 163 9.64 0.24 1.07
CA THR A 163 8.88 -0.87 0.48
C THR A 163 9.24 -1.09 -0.97
N TYR A 164 9.30 -0.02 -1.76
CA TYR A 164 9.70 -0.08 -3.16
C TYR A 164 11.10 -0.69 -3.34
N PHE A 165 12.07 -0.28 -2.51
CA PHE A 165 13.43 -0.79 -2.58
C PHE A 165 13.50 -2.29 -2.26
N PHE A 166 12.87 -2.73 -1.15
CA PHE A 166 12.83 -4.14 -0.77
C PHE A 166 12.09 -5.00 -1.79
N VAL A 167 10.98 -4.51 -2.33
CA VAL A 167 10.24 -5.21 -3.38
C VAL A 167 11.08 -5.33 -4.64
N LYS A 168 11.76 -4.26 -5.06
CA LYS A 168 12.64 -4.29 -6.23
C LYS A 168 13.77 -5.32 -6.06
N MET A 169 14.39 -5.38 -4.87
CA MET A 169 15.41 -6.38 -4.56
C MET A 169 14.87 -7.81 -4.62
N GLU A 170 13.73 -8.06 -3.98
CA GLU A 170 13.11 -9.39 -3.95
C GLU A 170 12.62 -9.83 -5.35
N LEU A 171 12.07 -8.91 -6.15
CA LEU A 171 11.68 -9.19 -7.53
C LEU A 171 12.89 -9.47 -8.43
N ASN A 172 13.99 -8.74 -8.25
CA ASN A 172 15.24 -8.98 -8.98
C ASN A 172 15.85 -10.33 -8.61
N ARG A 173 15.79 -10.71 -7.32
CA ARG A 173 16.27 -12.01 -6.82
C ARG A 173 15.46 -13.19 -7.38
N ILE A 174 14.14 -13.05 -7.48
CA ILE A 174 13.25 -14.14 -7.92
C ILE A 174 13.12 -14.18 -9.46
N GLY A 175 13.52 -13.13 -10.18
CA GLY A 175 13.39 -13.04 -11.65
C GLY A 175 11.96 -12.75 -12.14
N ILE A 176 11.03 -12.42 -11.23
CA ILE A 176 9.64 -12.06 -11.53
C ILE A 176 9.55 -10.67 -12.19
N SER A 177 10.62 -9.87 -12.13
CA SER A 177 10.73 -8.58 -12.83
C SER A 177 10.42 -8.71 -14.33
N THR A 178 10.79 -9.83 -14.96
CA THR A 178 10.50 -10.11 -16.36
C THR A 178 9.00 -10.32 -16.62
N ILE A 179 8.29 -11.01 -15.71
CA ILE A 179 6.83 -11.21 -15.81
C ILE A 179 6.10 -9.89 -15.68
N PHE A 180 6.47 -9.07 -14.68
CA PHE A 180 5.88 -7.75 -14.49
C PHE A 180 6.17 -6.81 -15.66
N SER A 181 7.37 -6.88 -16.26
CA SER A 181 7.72 -6.10 -17.44
C SER A 181 6.91 -6.51 -18.66
N ILE A 182 6.70 -7.82 -18.88
CA ILE A 182 5.87 -8.33 -19.97
C ILE A 182 4.40 -7.98 -19.72
N PHE A 183 3.93 -8.12 -18.49
CA PHE A 183 2.57 -7.75 -18.09
C PHE A 183 2.28 -6.27 -18.34
N ASN A 184 3.14 -5.38 -17.83
CA ASN A 184 3.01 -3.94 -18.08
C ASN A 184 3.10 -3.62 -19.58
N HIS A 185 3.97 -4.29 -20.34
CA HIS A 185 4.05 -4.08 -21.78
C HIS A 185 2.74 -4.46 -22.49
N TYR A 186 2.13 -5.60 -22.18
CA TYR A 186 0.88 -6.04 -22.81
C TYR A 186 -0.32 -5.15 -22.41
N PHE A 187 -0.54 -4.90 -21.12
CA PHE A 187 -1.68 -4.10 -20.66
C PHE A 187 -1.53 -2.59 -20.95
N SER A 188 -0.30 -2.05 -21.01
CA SER A 188 -0.08 -0.66 -21.43
C SER A 188 -0.19 -0.46 -22.95
N LYS A 189 0.10 -1.50 -23.74
CA LYS A 189 -0.08 -1.48 -25.19
C LYS A 189 -1.56 -1.55 -25.57
N GLU A 190 -2.36 -2.29 -24.82
CA GLU A 190 -3.82 -2.34 -24.99
C GLU A 190 -4.48 -0.97 -24.72
N ASN A 191 -4.01 -0.25 -23.69
CA ASN A 191 -4.43 1.13 -23.41
C ASN A 191 -4.03 2.17 -24.48
N LYS A 192 -3.11 1.81 -25.41
CA LYS A 192 -2.75 2.65 -26.56
C LYS A 192 -3.51 2.29 -27.84
N LEU A 193 -4.17 1.13 -27.87
CA LEU A 193 -4.94 0.64 -29.03
C LEU A 193 -6.44 0.89 -28.91
N SER A 194 -6.92 1.38 -27.76
CA SER A 194 -8.32 1.75 -27.54
C SER A 194 -8.61 3.25 -27.69
N ILE A 195 -7.70 4.00 -28.33
CA ILE A 195 -7.91 5.38 -28.76
C ILE A 195 -7.58 5.46 -30.25
N GLU A 196 -8.41 4.81 -31.06
CA GLU A 196 -8.64 5.11 -32.48
C GLU A 196 -10.09 4.78 -32.82
#